data_AF-A0A4S4ELZ2-F1
#
_entry.id   AF-A0A4S4ELZ2-F1
#
_cell.length_a   1.000
_cell.length_b   1.000
_cell.length_c   1.000
_cell.angle_alpha   90.00
_cell.angle_beta   90.00
_cell.angle_gamma   90.00
#
_symmetry.space_group_name_H-M   'P 1'
#
loop_
_entity.id
_entity.type
_entity.pdbx_description
1 polymer ?
#
loop_
_entity_poly.entity_id
_entity_poly.type
_entity_poly.pdbx_seq_one_letter_code
_entity_poly.pdbx_strand_id
1 'polypeptide(L)'
;MNGTGVFRVPVLFTVLILFLVALILSFRNDGEKPNTSVGLVKQKWNSFESLVQFNPNVEFRNGTDVIWQIPDSPKAVLLIVLCTLAHKFAVLTISSAGTRWSVEEERMIVKGIIEWWVEKYKLEKLPLVALAASSGGYFVSMLATDMRFRVITVMISAGLFHQMDITKDYPPTLFVHMPKDEARKQKIDANLRFLKEEGIDVAEVKCMEFPLSPNFLADRIPGLDKTISMKLFDLFRDKGFIDKNGYMRADGQAICLKAALRESKIIPPDVHFVGKMV
;
A
#
# COMPACT_ATOMS: atom_id res chain seq x y z
N MET A 1 46.92 16.21 -37.11
CA MET A 1 47.53 15.51 -35.95
C MET A 1 46.41 14.94 -35.09
N ASN A 2 46.56 13.65 -34.80
CA ASN A 2 45.73 12.71 -34.01
C ASN A 2 45.25 13.27 -32.65
N GLY A 3 44.24 12.71 -31.97
CA GLY A 3 43.59 11.42 -32.17
C GLY A 3 42.31 11.22 -31.36
N THR A 4 41.52 10.27 -31.85
CA THR A 4 40.27 9.76 -31.30
C THR A 4 40.53 8.76 -30.16
N GLY A 5 39.99 9.03 -28.98
CA GLY A 5 40.04 8.12 -27.83
C GLY A 5 39.01 7.00 -27.95
N VAL A 6 39.46 5.81 -28.38
CA VAL A 6 38.69 4.57 -28.32
C VAL A 6 38.73 4.05 -26.88
N PHE A 7 37.73 4.40 -26.08
CA PHE A 7 37.51 3.77 -24.78
C PHE A 7 37.05 2.33 -24.98
N ARG A 8 37.78 1.40 -24.36
CA ARG A 8 37.64 -0.05 -24.46
C ARG A 8 36.30 -0.54 -23.89
N VAL A 9 35.32 -0.71 -24.76
CA VAL A 9 34.03 -1.41 -24.52
C VAL A 9 34.14 -2.72 -23.72
N PRO A 10 35.20 -3.56 -23.85
CA PRO A 10 35.29 -4.82 -23.10
C PRO A 10 35.40 -4.67 -21.57
N VAL A 11 35.92 -3.54 -21.07
CA VAL A 11 36.16 -3.33 -19.63
C VAL A 11 34.85 -3.01 -18.90
N LEU A 12 33.90 -2.33 -19.54
CA LEU A 12 32.61 -2.01 -18.93
C LEU A 12 31.74 -3.26 -18.76
N PHE A 13 31.77 -4.17 -19.74
CA PHE A 13 31.02 -5.42 -19.70
C PHE A 13 31.53 -6.38 -18.62
N THR A 14 32.85 -6.43 -18.41
CA THR A 14 33.44 -7.28 -17.37
C THR A 14 33.11 -6.79 -15.96
N VAL A 15 33.07 -5.48 -15.74
CA VAL A 15 32.64 -4.89 -14.46
C VAL A 15 31.14 -5.14 -14.19
N LEU A 16 30.29 -5.06 -15.23
CA LEU A 16 28.85 -5.30 -15.09
C LEU A 16 28.54 -6.76 -14.74
N ILE A 17 29.23 -7.73 -15.35
CA ILE A 17 29.05 -9.16 -15.07
C ILE A 17 29.48 -9.50 -13.63
N LEU A 18 30.61 -8.94 -13.17
CA LEU A 18 31.08 -9.14 -11.79
C LEU A 18 30.10 -8.57 -10.76
N PHE A 19 29.49 -7.43 -11.06
CA PHE A 19 28.48 -6.82 -10.19
C PHE A 19 27.20 -7.67 -10.09
N LEU A 20 26.77 -8.25 -11.21
CA LEU A 20 25.60 -9.14 -11.25
C LEU A 20 25.84 -10.46 -10.50
N VAL A 21 27.04 -11.05 -10.61
CA VAL A 21 27.41 -12.26 -9.88
C VAL A 21 27.49 -12.01 -8.37
N ALA A 22 28.05 -10.86 -7.95
CA ALA A 22 28.09 -10.49 -6.53
C ALA A 22 26.68 -10.27 -5.95
N LEU A 23 25.75 -9.73 -6.74
CA LEU A 23 24.35 -9.59 -6.36
C LEU A 23 23.69 -10.97 -6.14
N ILE A 24 23.89 -11.90 -7.09
CA ILE A 24 23.30 -13.24 -7.02
C ILE A 24 23.82 -14.04 -5.82
N LEU A 25 25.10 -13.86 -5.45
CA LEU A 25 25.70 -14.52 -4.28
C LEU A 25 25.24 -13.90 -2.95
N SER A 26 24.82 -12.63 -2.94
CA SER A 26 24.34 -11.95 -1.72
C SER A 26 22.89 -12.30 -1.35
N PHE A 27 22.13 -12.89 -2.27
CA PHE A 27 20.70 -13.23 -2.07
C PHE A 27 20.42 -14.73 -1.87
N ARG A 28 21.45 -15.56 -1.63
CA ARG A 28 21.28 -17.01 -1.42
C ARG A 28 21.39 -17.38 0.08
N ASN A 29 20.23 -17.42 0.73
CA ASN A 29 19.75 -18.16 1.95
C ASN A 29 20.76 -18.53 3.07
N ASP A 30 20.38 -18.51 4.35
CA ASP A 30 19.79 -19.69 5.00
C ASP A 30 19.06 -19.35 6.31
N GLY A 31 17.95 -20.05 6.54
CA GLY A 31 17.22 -20.05 7.81
C GLY A 31 17.50 -21.30 8.63
N GLU A 32 17.47 -21.16 9.95
CA GLU A 32 17.33 -22.28 10.90
C GLU A 32 16.35 -21.92 12.04
N LYS A 33 15.51 -22.89 12.43
CA LYS A 33 14.68 -22.93 13.66
C LYS A 33 15.42 -23.75 14.73
N PRO A 34 15.12 -23.58 16.03
CA PRO A 34 14.32 -24.65 16.68
C PRO A 34 13.32 -24.19 17.77
N ASN A 35 12.49 -25.16 18.16
CA ASN A 35 11.29 -25.16 19.00
C ASN A 35 11.57 -25.00 20.52
N THR A 36 10.62 -24.49 21.32
CA THR A 36 9.98 -25.24 22.44
C THR A 36 8.75 -24.53 23.03
N SER A 37 7.79 -25.35 23.48
CA SER A 37 6.50 -25.04 24.09
C SER A 37 6.55 -24.60 25.56
N VAL A 38 5.52 -23.89 26.04
CA VAL A 38 4.70 -24.18 27.27
C VAL A 38 3.93 -22.91 27.71
N GLY A 39 2.64 -23.07 28.04
CA GLY A 39 1.97 -22.23 29.05
C GLY A 39 0.80 -21.37 28.57
N LEU A 40 -0.36 -22.00 28.38
CA LEU A 40 -1.66 -21.38 28.06
C LEU A 40 -2.12 -20.40 29.18
N VAL A 41 -2.22 -19.10 28.88
CA VAL A 41 -3.08 -18.16 29.62
C VAL A 41 -4.15 -17.62 28.68
N LYS A 42 -5.38 -17.95 29.03
CA LYS A 42 -6.61 -17.85 28.26
C LYS A 42 -7.16 -16.42 28.36
N GLN A 43 -6.96 -15.58 27.34
CA GLN A 43 -7.74 -14.34 27.17
C GLN A 43 -8.28 -14.21 25.73
N LYS A 44 -9.46 -14.82 25.53
CA LYS A 44 -10.60 -14.37 24.73
C LYS A 44 -10.33 -13.46 23.50
N TRP A 45 -9.69 -14.01 22.46
CA TRP A 45 -9.66 -13.48 21.08
C TRP A 45 -10.03 -14.55 20.02
N ASN A 46 -10.61 -15.68 20.45
CA ASN A 46 -10.76 -16.91 19.65
C ASN A 46 -11.90 -16.92 18.61
N SER A 47 -12.34 -15.80 18.03
CA SER A 47 -13.39 -15.86 16.99
C SER A 47 -12.91 -15.62 15.56
N PHE A 48 -11.63 -15.28 15.34
CA PHE A 48 -11.11 -15.01 13.98
C PHE A 48 -9.84 -15.76 13.60
N GLU A 49 -9.08 -16.30 14.57
CA GLU A 49 -7.77 -16.93 14.26
C GLU A 49 -7.84 -18.33 13.64
N SER A 50 -9.00 -19.00 13.59
CA SER A 50 -9.10 -20.38 13.08
C SER A 50 -9.69 -20.51 11.67
N LEU A 51 -10.00 -19.41 10.98
CA LEU A 51 -10.73 -19.46 9.70
C LEU A 51 -9.90 -19.15 8.46
N VAL A 52 -8.66 -18.65 8.60
CA VAL A 52 -7.83 -18.34 7.44
C VAL A 52 -6.38 -18.75 7.71
N GLN A 53 -5.82 -19.56 6.80
CA GLN A 53 -4.42 -19.99 6.74
C GLN A 53 -3.85 -19.48 5.41
N PHE A 54 -2.66 -18.86 5.42
CA PHE A 54 -2.09 -18.20 4.25
C PHE A 54 -1.02 -18.98 3.50
N ASN A 55 -1.38 -19.48 2.32
CA ASN A 55 -0.49 -19.98 1.28
C ASN A 55 -0.80 -19.32 -0.08
N PRO A 56 -0.14 -18.21 -0.46
CA PRO A 56 -0.48 -17.47 -1.68
C PRO A 56 -0.06 -18.18 -2.93
N ASN A 57 -0.92 -18.13 -3.95
CA ASN A 57 -0.47 -18.36 -5.31
C ASN A 57 0.13 -17.05 -5.81
N VAL A 58 1.42 -17.12 -6.11
CA VAL A 58 2.15 -16.03 -6.77
C VAL A 58 2.43 -16.50 -8.19
N GLU A 59 1.84 -15.83 -9.16
CA GLU A 59 2.11 -16.04 -10.58
C GLU A 59 2.79 -14.79 -11.15
N PHE A 60 3.94 -14.95 -11.80
CA PHE A 60 4.54 -13.87 -12.58
C PHE A 60 3.94 -13.86 -13.98
N ARG A 61 3.24 -12.78 -14.36
CA ARG A 61 2.64 -12.62 -15.69
C ARG A 61 2.87 -11.22 -16.23
N ASN A 62 3.27 -11.14 -17.50
CA ASN A 62 3.45 -9.87 -18.22
C ASN A 62 4.32 -8.85 -17.45
N GLY A 63 5.38 -9.31 -16.79
CA GLY A 63 6.28 -8.44 -16.02
C GLY A 63 5.78 -8.09 -14.61
N THR A 64 4.65 -8.64 -14.17
CA THR A 64 4.00 -8.28 -12.89
C THR A 64 3.75 -9.50 -12.02
N ASP A 65 3.98 -9.37 -10.71
CA ASP A 65 3.55 -10.35 -9.72
C ASP A 65 2.04 -10.26 -9.51
N VAL A 66 1.33 -11.30 -9.95
CA VAL A 66 -0.08 -11.51 -9.64
C VAL A 66 -0.13 -12.40 -8.40
N ILE A 67 -0.48 -11.78 -7.28
CA ILE A 67 -0.71 -12.50 -6.02
C ILE A 67 -2.21 -12.69 -5.89
N TRP A 68 -2.65 -13.94 -5.90
CA TRP A 68 -4.05 -14.24 -5.66
C TRP A 68 -4.17 -15.30 -4.56
N GLN A 69 -4.95 -14.96 -3.55
CA GLN A 69 -5.23 -15.84 -2.44
C GLN A 69 -6.37 -15.34 -1.57
N ILE A 70 -6.98 -16.27 -0.85
CA ILE A 70 -7.66 -16.03 0.43
C ILE A 70 -6.57 -15.93 1.53
N PRO A 71 -6.30 -14.76 2.17
CA PRO A 71 -4.97 -14.32 2.61
C PRO A 71 -4.62 -14.51 4.13
N ASP A 72 -3.36 -14.26 4.56
CA ASP A 72 -2.66 -13.98 5.86
C ASP A 72 -1.25 -13.32 5.63
N SER A 73 -0.93 -12.61 4.53
CA SER A 73 -0.46 -11.21 4.58
C SER A 73 0.21 -10.64 3.32
N PRO A 74 -0.01 -9.33 3.06
CA PRO A 74 0.82 -8.25 3.64
C PRO A 74 0.00 -7.32 4.56
N LYS A 75 0.39 -7.15 5.82
CA LYS A 75 -0.49 -6.83 6.99
C LYS A 75 -1.59 -5.74 6.87
N ALA A 76 -1.45 -4.69 6.05
CA ALA A 76 -2.54 -3.71 5.82
C ALA A 76 -3.46 -4.11 4.66
N VAL A 77 -2.87 -4.50 3.52
CA VAL A 77 -3.59 -5.12 2.40
C VAL A 77 -4.27 -6.40 2.87
N LEU A 78 -3.63 -7.14 3.78
CA LEU A 78 -4.17 -8.33 4.40
C LEU A 78 -5.49 -8.07 5.08
N LEU A 79 -5.55 -7.06 5.97
CA LEU A 79 -6.76 -6.79 6.72
C LEU A 79 -7.90 -6.45 5.78
N ILE A 80 -7.62 -5.64 4.75
CA ILE A 80 -8.60 -5.32 3.70
C ILE A 80 -9.05 -6.60 3.00
N VAL A 81 -8.12 -7.44 2.54
CA VAL A 81 -8.46 -8.67 1.80
C VAL A 81 -9.23 -9.65 2.70
N LEU A 82 -8.80 -9.87 3.96
CA LEU A 82 -9.50 -10.69 4.96
C LEU A 82 -10.92 -10.19 5.23
N CYS A 83 -11.07 -8.89 5.50
CA CYS A 83 -12.38 -8.28 5.71
C CYS A 83 -13.25 -8.45 4.47
N THR A 84 -12.71 -8.26 3.27
CA THR A 84 -13.43 -8.36 2.01
C THR A 84 -13.90 -9.80 1.75
N LEU A 85 -13.05 -10.80 2.04
CA LEU A 85 -13.42 -12.22 1.95
C LEU A 85 -14.44 -12.64 3.01
N ALA A 86 -14.34 -12.11 4.24
CA ALA A 86 -15.34 -12.33 5.27
C ALA A 86 -16.73 -11.80 4.84
N HIS A 87 -16.76 -10.78 3.98
CA HIS A 87 -17.97 -10.25 3.35
C HIS A 87 -18.32 -10.93 2.01
N LYS A 88 -17.72 -12.10 1.72
CA LYS A 88 -18.03 -12.97 0.58
C LYS A 88 -17.71 -12.38 -0.80
N PHE A 89 -16.75 -11.48 -0.89
CA PHE A 89 -16.19 -11.04 -2.16
C PHE A 89 -15.13 -12.01 -2.67
N ALA A 90 -15.03 -12.17 -3.99
CA ALA A 90 -13.84 -12.72 -4.61
C ALA A 90 -12.81 -11.58 -4.73
N VAL A 91 -11.56 -11.81 -4.32
CA VAL A 91 -10.54 -10.74 -4.23
C VAL A 91 -9.35 -11.02 -5.13
N LEU A 92 -9.03 -10.02 -5.96
CA LEU A 92 -7.83 -9.97 -6.79
C LEU A 92 -6.95 -8.80 -6.32
N THR A 93 -5.73 -9.10 -5.91
CA THR A 93 -4.72 -8.08 -5.60
C THR A 93 -3.68 -8.02 -6.72
N ILE A 94 -3.42 -6.82 -7.21
CA ILE A 94 -2.47 -6.60 -8.30
C ILE A 94 -1.42 -5.63 -7.77
N SER A 95 -0.15 -6.00 -7.92
CA SER A 95 0.98 -5.13 -7.61
C SER A 95 1.43 -4.43 -8.89
N SER A 96 1.99 -3.23 -8.77
CA SER A 96 2.73 -2.63 -9.88
C SER A 96 4.04 -3.39 -10.07
N ALA A 97 4.53 -3.46 -11.32
CA ALA A 97 5.88 -3.96 -11.60
C ALA A 97 6.96 -2.99 -11.09
N GLY A 98 6.60 -1.72 -10.89
CA GLY A 98 7.45 -0.68 -10.33
C GLY A 98 7.19 -0.38 -8.86
N THR A 99 7.83 0.68 -8.36
CA THR A 99 7.58 1.21 -7.00
C THR A 99 6.27 2.02 -6.91
N ARG A 100 5.73 2.45 -8.05
CA ARG A 100 4.48 3.19 -8.20
C ARG A 100 3.82 2.81 -9.52
N TRP A 101 2.50 2.88 -9.54
CA TRP A 101 1.70 2.66 -10.73
C TRP A 101 2.03 3.63 -11.87
N SER A 102 2.13 3.08 -13.07
CA SER A 102 2.29 3.77 -14.35
C SER A 102 1.01 3.62 -15.17
N VAL A 103 0.26 4.70 -15.34
CA VAL A 103 -1.01 4.68 -16.10
C VAL A 103 -0.78 4.33 -17.57
N GLU A 104 0.30 4.84 -18.16
CA GLU A 104 0.61 4.61 -19.57
C GLU A 104 1.02 3.16 -19.82
N GLU A 105 1.89 2.61 -18.98
CA GLU A 105 2.49 1.29 -19.22
C GLU A 105 1.63 0.15 -18.68
N GLU A 106 0.96 0.32 -17.53
CA GLU A 106 0.33 -0.80 -16.82
C GLU A 106 -1.19 -0.90 -17.04
N ARG A 107 -1.87 0.16 -17.52
CA ARG A 107 -3.35 0.20 -17.58
C ARG A 107 -3.95 -0.92 -18.41
N MET A 108 -3.46 -1.12 -19.64
CA MET A 108 -3.96 -2.18 -20.52
C MET A 108 -3.56 -3.58 -20.04
N ILE A 109 -2.41 -3.70 -19.36
CA ILE A 109 -1.94 -4.95 -18.77
C ILE A 109 -2.87 -5.35 -17.63
N VAL A 110 -3.16 -4.42 -16.71
CA VAL A 110 -4.06 -4.66 -15.57
C VAL A 110 -5.48 -4.98 -16.04
N LYS A 111 -5.99 -4.27 -17.05
CA LYS A 111 -7.27 -4.61 -17.68
C LYS A 111 -7.30 -6.07 -18.13
N GLY A 112 -6.29 -6.50 -18.87
CA GLY A 112 -6.19 -7.89 -19.33
C GLY A 112 -6.07 -8.91 -18.19
N ILE A 113 -5.36 -8.57 -17.10
CA ILE A 113 -5.27 -9.43 -15.90
C ILE A 113 -6.65 -9.60 -15.25
N ILE A 114 -7.41 -8.51 -15.11
CA ILE A 114 -8.75 -8.55 -14.51
C ILE A 114 -9.70 -9.36 -15.39
N GLU A 115 -9.73 -9.09 -16.70
CA GLU A 115 -10.59 -9.81 -17.66
C GLU A 115 -10.29 -11.31 -17.65
N TRP A 116 -9.00 -11.67 -17.74
CA TRP A 116 -8.56 -13.07 -17.66
C TRP A 116 -8.97 -13.73 -16.34
N TRP A 117 -8.82 -13.05 -15.20
CA TRP A 117 -9.16 -13.61 -13.90
C TRP A 117 -10.67 -13.81 -13.78
N VAL A 118 -11.46 -12.83 -14.22
CA VAL A 118 -12.93 -12.92 -14.24
C VAL A 118 -13.39 -14.10 -15.10
N GLU A 119 -12.83 -14.27 -16.30
CA GLU A 119 -13.15 -15.40 -17.19
C GLU A 119 -12.71 -16.76 -16.58
N LYS A 120 -11.45 -16.85 -16.14
CA LYS A 120 -10.88 -18.08 -15.58
C LYS A 120 -11.71 -18.64 -14.42
N TYR A 121 -12.26 -17.76 -13.60
CA TYR A 121 -13.06 -18.14 -12.43
C TYR A 121 -14.58 -18.00 -12.64
N LYS A 122 -15.04 -17.72 -13.87
CA LYS A 122 -16.47 -17.62 -14.25
C LYS A 122 -17.24 -16.60 -13.41
N LEU A 123 -16.65 -15.42 -13.24
CA LEU A 123 -17.17 -14.33 -12.40
C LEU A 123 -17.86 -13.22 -13.22
N GLU A 124 -18.11 -13.43 -14.51
CA GLU A 124 -18.60 -12.41 -15.46
C GLU A 124 -19.97 -11.82 -15.07
N LYS A 125 -20.75 -12.57 -14.28
CA LYS A 125 -22.08 -12.15 -13.80
C LYS A 125 -22.03 -11.34 -12.51
N LEU A 126 -20.86 -11.24 -11.87
CA LEU A 126 -20.70 -10.53 -10.60
C LEU A 126 -20.26 -9.08 -10.83
N PRO A 127 -20.65 -8.14 -9.95
CA PRO A 127 -20.21 -6.77 -10.05
C PRO A 127 -18.71 -6.66 -9.75
N LEU A 128 -17.99 -5.94 -10.61
CA LEU A 128 -16.59 -5.60 -10.38
C LEU A 128 -16.50 -4.32 -9.55
N VAL A 129 -15.68 -4.32 -8.49
CA VAL A 129 -15.42 -3.14 -7.65
C VAL A 129 -13.91 -2.95 -7.51
N ALA A 130 -13.47 -1.71 -7.33
CA ALA A 130 -12.05 -1.44 -7.13
C ALA A 130 -11.78 -0.54 -5.93
N LEU A 131 -10.68 -0.79 -5.26
CA LEU A 131 -10.16 -0.01 -4.15
C LEU A 131 -8.67 0.21 -4.37
N ALA A 132 -8.23 1.46 -4.31
CA ALA A 132 -6.82 1.78 -4.48
C ALA A 132 -6.40 3.01 -3.67
N ALA A 133 -5.13 3.04 -3.26
CA ALA A 133 -4.57 4.10 -2.44
C ALA A 133 -3.41 4.80 -3.14
N SER A 134 -3.26 6.11 -2.88
CA SER A 134 -2.12 6.92 -3.35
C SER A 134 -1.93 6.85 -4.88
N SER A 135 -0.79 6.36 -5.39
CA SER A 135 -0.54 6.14 -6.83
C SER A 135 -1.59 5.21 -7.47
N GLY A 136 -2.05 4.19 -6.74
CA GLY A 136 -3.11 3.31 -7.20
C GLY A 136 -4.45 4.03 -7.33
N GLY A 137 -4.70 5.07 -6.52
CA GLY A 137 -5.90 5.91 -6.62
C GLY A 137 -5.97 6.69 -7.93
N TYR A 138 -4.81 7.20 -8.40
CA TYR A 138 -4.71 7.80 -9.73
C TYR A 138 -4.92 6.76 -10.83
N PHE A 139 -4.27 5.60 -10.68
CA PHE A 139 -4.37 4.51 -11.64
C PHE A 139 -5.79 3.98 -11.82
N VAL A 140 -6.49 3.65 -10.72
CA VAL A 140 -7.85 3.10 -10.76
C VAL A 140 -8.84 4.10 -11.33
N SER A 141 -8.66 5.40 -11.07
CA SER A 141 -9.52 6.43 -11.64
C SER A 141 -9.43 6.47 -13.17
N MET A 142 -8.25 6.22 -13.74
CA MET A 142 -8.09 6.13 -15.19
C MET A 142 -8.53 4.77 -15.73
N LEU A 143 -8.21 3.66 -15.05
CA LEU A 143 -8.64 2.32 -15.48
C LEU A 143 -10.16 2.19 -15.58
N ALA A 144 -10.90 2.94 -14.75
CA ALA A 144 -12.36 3.01 -14.77
C ALA A 144 -12.96 3.61 -16.05
N THR A 145 -12.17 4.26 -16.92
CA THR A 145 -12.64 4.62 -18.27
C THR A 145 -12.67 3.42 -19.22
N ASP A 146 -11.83 2.41 -18.95
CA ASP A 146 -11.62 1.27 -19.84
C ASP A 146 -12.39 0.02 -19.38
N MET A 147 -12.93 0.05 -18.16
CA MET A 147 -13.60 -1.07 -17.50
C MET A 147 -14.80 -0.60 -16.68
N ARG A 148 -15.88 -1.38 -16.70
CA ARG A 148 -17.11 -1.05 -15.99
C ARG A 148 -17.10 -1.55 -14.55
N PHE A 149 -16.65 -0.70 -13.64
CA PHE A 149 -16.80 -0.93 -12.21
C PHE A 149 -18.21 -0.56 -11.73
N ARG A 150 -18.68 -1.23 -10.68
CA ARG A 150 -19.90 -0.85 -9.95
C ARG A 150 -19.65 0.32 -8.99
N VAL A 151 -18.45 0.40 -8.45
CA VAL A 151 -17.95 1.50 -7.62
C VAL A 151 -16.42 1.46 -7.62
N ILE A 152 -15.79 2.64 -7.54
CA ILE A 152 -14.38 2.77 -7.21
C ILE A 152 -14.18 3.51 -5.89
N THR A 153 -13.23 3.05 -5.08
CA THR A 153 -12.80 3.74 -3.85
C THR A 153 -11.38 4.25 -4.01
N VAL A 154 -11.22 5.57 -3.92
CA VAL A 154 -9.95 6.27 -4.07
C VAL A 154 -9.50 6.76 -2.69
N MET A 155 -8.43 6.14 -2.17
CA MET A 155 -7.91 6.43 -0.83
C MET A 155 -6.66 7.31 -0.90
N ILE A 156 -6.57 8.31 -0.02
CA ILE A 156 -5.39 9.20 0.16
C ILE A 156 -4.83 9.77 -1.15
N SER A 157 -5.69 9.93 -2.15
CA SER A 157 -5.38 10.31 -3.53
C SER A 157 -6.51 11.17 -4.08
N ALA A 158 -6.20 12.01 -5.06
CA ALA A 158 -7.19 12.84 -5.73
C ALA A 158 -7.78 12.19 -6.99
N GLY A 159 -7.11 11.22 -7.60
CA GLY A 159 -7.50 10.69 -8.92
C GLY A 159 -7.15 11.62 -10.09
N LEU A 160 -7.39 11.17 -11.33
CA LEU A 160 -7.06 11.85 -12.59
C LEU A 160 -8.30 12.32 -13.37
N PHE A 161 -9.38 12.66 -12.65
CA PHE A 161 -10.69 12.98 -13.23
C PHE A 161 -10.69 14.11 -14.27
N HIS A 162 -9.89 15.16 -14.06
CA HIS A 162 -9.79 16.27 -15.01
C HIS A 162 -8.94 15.97 -16.27
N GLN A 163 -8.32 14.79 -16.37
CA GLN A 163 -7.47 14.40 -17.50
C GLN A 163 -8.17 13.42 -18.45
N MET A 164 -9.44 13.15 -18.24
CA MET A 164 -10.21 12.16 -18.98
C MET A 164 -11.61 12.67 -19.31
N ASP A 165 -12.15 12.21 -20.44
CA ASP A 165 -13.53 12.45 -20.81
C ASP A 165 -14.43 11.56 -19.96
N ILE A 166 -15.01 12.14 -18.91
CA ILE A 166 -15.96 11.44 -18.05
C ILE A 166 -17.32 11.45 -18.72
N THR A 167 -17.83 10.26 -18.97
CA THR A 167 -19.17 10.03 -19.47
C THR A 167 -20.10 9.61 -18.32
N LYS A 168 -21.41 9.72 -18.49
CA LYS A 168 -22.42 9.42 -17.44
C LYS A 168 -22.40 7.96 -16.94
N ASP A 169 -21.73 7.06 -17.66
CA ASP A 169 -21.54 5.66 -17.30
C ASP A 169 -20.27 5.40 -16.48
N TYR A 170 -19.48 6.43 -16.19
CA TYR A 170 -18.37 6.36 -15.25
C TYR A 170 -18.85 5.89 -13.86
N PRO A 171 -18.10 5.03 -13.15
CA PRO A 171 -18.58 4.44 -11.91
C PRO A 171 -18.78 5.46 -10.78
N PRO A 172 -19.77 5.23 -9.90
CA PRO A 172 -19.84 5.90 -8.61
C PRO A 172 -18.49 5.85 -7.88
N THR A 173 -18.12 6.96 -7.26
CA THR A 173 -16.78 7.15 -6.70
C THR A 173 -16.84 7.53 -5.22
N LEU A 174 -16.13 6.79 -4.38
CA LEU A 174 -15.95 7.08 -2.96
C LEU A 174 -14.53 7.56 -2.69
N PHE A 175 -14.37 8.77 -2.14
CA PHE A 175 -13.09 9.25 -1.65
C PHE A 175 -12.89 8.91 -0.19
N VAL A 176 -11.69 8.45 0.19
CA VAL A 176 -11.30 8.28 1.59
C VAL A 176 -10.05 9.11 1.83
N HIS A 177 -10.16 10.20 2.58
CA HIS A 177 -9.05 11.15 2.70
C HIS A 177 -8.96 11.79 4.08
N MET A 178 -7.82 12.43 4.35
CA MET A 178 -7.57 13.15 5.58
C MET A 178 -7.77 14.65 5.30
N PRO A 179 -8.79 15.30 5.88
CA PRO A 179 -9.02 16.74 5.64
C PRO A 179 -7.83 17.62 6.01
N LYS A 180 -7.01 17.19 6.99
CA LYS A 180 -5.80 17.91 7.42
C LYS A 180 -4.72 17.98 6.34
N ASP A 181 -4.73 17.10 5.34
CA ASP A 181 -3.93 17.25 4.12
C ASP A 181 -4.63 18.25 3.19
N GLU A 182 -4.45 19.55 3.47
CA GLU A 182 -5.17 20.63 2.79
C GLU A 182 -4.93 20.63 1.27
N ALA A 183 -3.70 20.35 0.84
CA ALA A 183 -3.36 20.31 -0.58
C ALA A 183 -4.12 19.20 -1.31
N ARG A 184 -4.28 18.03 -0.68
CA ARG A 184 -5.08 16.94 -1.25
C ARG A 184 -6.57 17.19 -1.14
N LYS A 185 -7.02 17.68 0.01
CA LYS A 185 -8.41 18.04 0.27
C LYS A 185 -8.93 19.00 -0.78
N GLN A 186 -8.19 20.05 -1.12
CA GLN A 186 -8.59 21.01 -2.15
C GLN A 186 -8.82 20.35 -3.52
N LYS A 187 -7.93 19.42 -3.91
CA LYS A 187 -8.09 18.65 -5.16
C LYS A 187 -9.29 17.72 -5.12
N ILE A 188 -9.49 17.04 -4.00
CA ILE A 188 -10.66 16.16 -3.80
C ILE A 188 -11.95 16.98 -3.83
N ASP A 189 -12.01 18.13 -3.16
CA ASP A 189 -13.18 19.02 -3.18
C ASP A 189 -13.52 19.48 -4.60
N ALA A 190 -12.51 19.75 -5.44
CA ALA A 190 -12.70 20.07 -6.86
C ALA A 190 -13.28 18.87 -7.63
N ASN A 191 -12.71 17.68 -7.44
CA ASN A 191 -13.19 16.45 -8.10
C ASN A 191 -14.59 16.04 -7.64
N LEU A 192 -14.93 16.23 -6.36
CA LEU A 192 -16.28 16.00 -5.83
C LEU A 192 -17.32 16.87 -6.56
N ARG A 193 -17.02 18.15 -6.77
CA ARG A 193 -17.92 19.06 -7.52
C ARG A 193 -18.01 18.64 -8.99
N PHE A 194 -16.87 18.45 -9.64
CA PHE A 194 -16.78 18.07 -11.04
C PHE A 194 -17.57 16.78 -11.34
N LEU A 195 -17.33 15.70 -10.58
CA LEU A 195 -18.04 14.43 -10.77
C LEU A 195 -19.55 14.57 -10.56
N LYS A 196 -19.97 15.37 -9.58
CA LYS A 196 -21.38 15.62 -9.33
C LYS A 196 -22.05 16.42 -10.45
N GLU A 197 -21.34 17.39 -11.04
CA GLU A 197 -21.79 18.17 -12.19
C GLU A 197 -21.94 17.30 -13.45
N GLU A 198 -21.05 16.31 -13.63
CA GLU A 198 -21.14 15.29 -14.69
C GLU A 198 -22.24 14.22 -14.42
N GLY A 199 -22.94 14.32 -13.29
CA GLY A 199 -24.03 13.41 -12.92
C GLY A 199 -23.55 12.06 -12.36
N ILE A 200 -22.31 11.99 -11.89
CA ILE A 200 -21.75 10.81 -11.24
C ILE A 200 -22.04 10.84 -9.74
N ASP A 201 -22.53 9.72 -9.20
CA ASP A 201 -22.70 9.55 -7.76
C ASP A 201 -21.34 9.56 -7.06
N VAL A 202 -21.16 10.52 -6.15
CA VAL A 202 -19.88 10.73 -5.47
C VAL A 202 -20.06 11.01 -3.99
N ALA A 203 -19.20 10.42 -3.16
CA ALA A 203 -19.20 10.59 -1.72
C ALA A 203 -17.79 10.64 -1.13
N GLU A 204 -17.68 11.05 0.13
CA GLU A 204 -16.41 11.10 0.85
C GLU A 204 -16.51 10.52 2.27
N VAL A 205 -15.43 9.86 2.70
CA VAL A 205 -15.15 9.49 4.10
C VAL A 205 -13.95 10.31 4.56
N LYS A 206 -14.17 11.09 5.62
CA LYS A 206 -13.16 11.94 6.25
C LYS A 206 -12.48 11.20 7.39
N CYS A 207 -11.21 10.86 7.19
CA CYS A 207 -10.32 10.37 8.22
C CYS A 207 -9.83 11.55 9.07
N MET A 208 -10.54 11.82 10.17
CA MET A 208 -10.19 12.90 11.09
C MET A 208 -8.94 12.54 11.89
N GLU A 209 -8.19 13.57 12.30
CA GLU A 209 -7.07 13.38 13.20
C GLU A 209 -7.52 12.83 14.56
N PHE A 210 -6.63 12.12 15.22
CA PHE A 210 -6.84 11.58 16.56
C PHE A 210 -5.51 11.67 17.33
N PRO A 211 -5.56 11.73 18.67
CA PRO A 211 -4.36 11.80 19.46
C PRO A 211 -3.63 10.45 19.47
N LEU A 212 -2.31 10.49 19.42
CA LEU A 212 -1.48 9.34 19.73
C LEU A 212 -1.58 9.04 21.23
N SER A 213 -1.54 7.76 21.57
CA SER A 213 -1.43 7.25 22.93
C SER A 213 -0.16 6.39 23.07
N PRO A 214 0.32 6.13 24.29
CA PRO A 214 1.54 5.33 24.48
C PRO A 214 1.50 3.94 23.83
N ASN A 215 0.31 3.32 23.76
CA ASN A 215 0.13 1.99 23.15
C ASN A 215 -0.34 2.06 21.69
N PHE A 216 -0.58 3.26 21.14
CA PHE A 216 -1.25 3.44 19.85
C PHE A 216 -0.62 2.63 18.71
N LEU A 217 0.71 2.61 18.64
CA LEU A 217 1.43 1.89 17.58
C LEU A 217 1.40 0.38 17.83
N ALA A 218 1.56 -0.06 19.08
CA ALA A 218 1.51 -1.48 19.42
C ALA A 218 0.13 -2.09 19.18
N ASP A 219 -0.94 -1.32 19.43
CA ASP A 219 -2.32 -1.76 19.19
C ASP A 219 -2.65 -1.92 17.71
N ARG A 220 -1.87 -1.30 16.81
CA ARG A 220 -2.15 -1.25 15.36
C ARG A 220 -1.11 -1.94 14.48
N ILE A 221 0.10 -2.16 14.99
CA ILE A 221 1.19 -2.77 14.23
C ILE A 221 1.50 -4.13 14.84
N PRO A 222 1.03 -5.24 14.22
CA PRO A 222 1.28 -6.57 14.72
C PRO A 222 2.78 -6.88 14.80
N GLY A 223 3.23 -7.21 16.01
CA GLY A 223 4.64 -7.50 16.33
C GLY A 223 5.42 -6.32 16.91
N LEU A 224 4.80 -5.15 17.06
CA LEU A 224 5.42 -4.05 17.80
C LEU A 224 5.18 -4.21 19.30
N ASP A 225 6.26 -4.30 20.07
CA ASP A 225 6.20 -4.37 21.52
C ASP A 225 5.64 -3.09 22.16
N LYS A 226 4.85 -3.24 23.22
CA LYS A 226 4.25 -2.10 23.95
C LYS A 226 5.31 -1.19 24.56
N THR A 227 6.42 -1.74 25.06
CA THR A 227 7.53 -0.94 25.60
C THR A 227 8.17 -0.08 24.51
N ILE A 228 8.35 -0.63 23.31
CA ILE A 228 8.85 0.13 22.16
C ILE A 228 7.84 1.22 21.76
N SER A 229 6.54 0.90 21.70
CA SER A 229 5.49 1.88 21.41
C SER A 229 5.50 3.05 22.41
N MET A 230 5.63 2.77 23.71
CA MET A 230 5.70 3.81 24.74
C MET A 230 6.96 4.68 24.56
N LYS A 231 8.12 4.08 24.31
CA LYS A 231 9.37 4.82 24.02
C LYS A 231 9.24 5.71 22.78
N LEU A 232 8.56 5.23 21.74
CA LEU A 232 8.28 6.03 20.54
C LEU A 232 7.33 7.19 20.86
N PHE A 233 6.30 6.96 21.65
CA PHE A 233 5.40 8.02 22.09
C PHE A 233 6.13 9.10 22.89
N ASP A 234 6.99 8.71 23.83
CA ASP A 234 7.82 9.63 24.60
C ASP A 234 8.78 10.40 23.67
N LEU A 235 9.42 9.73 22.72
CA LEU A 235 10.25 10.38 21.70
C LEU A 235 9.48 11.43 20.90
N PHE A 236 8.25 11.13 20.49
CA PHE A 236 7.40 12.05 19.74
C PHE A 236 7.06 13.29 20.58
N ARG A 237 6.82 13.11 21.88
CA ARG A 237 6.57 14.20 22.82
C ARG A 237 7.83 15.04 23.03
N ASP A 238 8.95 14.41 23.31
CA ASP A 238 10.21 15.07 23.68
C ASP A 238 10.80 15.85 22.49
N LYS A 239 10.61 15.35 21.26
CA LYS A 239 10.97 16.05 20.01
C LYS A 239 9.94 17.08 19.56
N GLY A 240 8.81 17.21 20.27
CA GLY A 240 7.74 18.14 19.91
C GLY A 240 7.02 17.79 18.61
N PHE A 241 7.04 16.51 18.17
CA PHE A 241 6.26 16.06 17.02
C PHE A 241 4.76 16.00 17.33
N ILE A 242 4.43 15.74 18.59
CA ILE A 242 3.07 15.83 19.11
C ILE A 242 2.89 17.03 20.06
N ASP A 243 1.65 17.48 20.20
CA ASP A 243 1.27 18.47 21.20
C ASP A 243 0.99 17.85 22.58
N LYS A 244 0.62 18.70 23.55
CA LYS A 244 0.30 18.28 24.92
C LYS A 244 -0.90 17.32 25.02
N ASN A 245 -1.74 17.27 23.98
CA ASN A 245 -2.92 16.42 23.89
C ASN A 245 -2.65 15.17 23.05
N GLY A 246 -1.43 14.98 22.54
CA GLY A 246 -1.04 13.82 21.73
C GLY A 246 -1.28 13.97 20.22
N TYR A 247 -1.70 15.14 19.74
CA TYR A 247 -1.95 15.36 18.31
C TYR A 247 -0.67 15.68 17.55
N MET A 248 -0.53 15.12 16.36
CA MET A 248 0.57 15.44 15.45
C MET A 248 0.52 16.92 15.05
N ARG A 249 1.63 17.63 15.25
CA ARG A 249 1.73 19.07 14.93
C ARG A 249 1.96 19.35 13.45
N ALA A 250 2.56 18.40 12.76
CA ALA A 250 2.89 18.47 11.34
C ALA A 250 2.61 17.14 10.66
N ASP A 251 2.71 17.12 9.34
CA ASP A 251 2.68 15.90 8.54
C ASP A 251 3.77 14.91 9.03
N GLY A 252 3.39 13.65 9.23
CA GLY A 252 4.31 12.57 9.56
C GLY A 252 5.43 12.38 8.53
N GLN A 253 5.19 12.78 7.27
CA GLN A 253 6.20 12.79 6.19
C GLN A 253 7.20 13.92 6.28
N ALA A 254 6.83 15.00 6.95
CA ALA A 254 7.70 16.15 7.15
C ALA A 254 8.58 16.04 8.40
N ILE A 255 8.31 15.09 9.31
CA ILE A 255 9.11 14.97 10.54
C ILE A 255 10.41 14.20 10.30
N CYS A 256 11.49 14.67 10.94
CA CYS A 256 12.81 14.04 10.91
C CYS A 256 12.88 12.78 11.80
N LEU A 257 11.89 11.88 11.71
CA LEU A 257 11.75 10.71 12.57
C LEU A 257 12.99 9.81 12.52
N LYS A 258 13.58 9.62 11.33
CA LYS A 258 14.83 8.83 11.17
C LYS A 258 15.98 9.38 12.01
N ALA A 259 16.14 10.70 12.06
CA ALA A 259 17.19 11.34 12.85
C ALA A 259 16.88 11.19 14.34
N ALA A 260 15.64 11.46 14.75
CA ALA A 260 15.20 11.32 16.13
C ALA A 260 15.38 9.88 16.66
N LEU A 261 15.08 8.86 15.86
CA LEU A 261 15.28 7.46 16.21
C LEU A 261 16.77 7.13 16.42
N ARG A 262 17.65 7.59 15.52
CA ARG A 262 19.10 7.39 15.64
C ARG A 262 19.67 7.99 16.92
N GLU A 263 19.24 9.21 17.27
CA GLU A 263 19.67 9.90 18.49
C GLU A 263 19.17 9.21 19.77
N SER A 264 17.93 8.70 19.75
CA SER A 264 17.30 8.05 20.90
C SER A 264 17.79 6.62 21.17
N LYS A 265 18.55 6.02 20.24
CA LYS A 265 18.98 4.60 20.27
C LYS A 265 17.80 3.61 20.40
N ILE A 266 16.58 4.02 20.04
CA ILE A 266 15.43 3.11 19.94
C ILE A 266 15.62 2.27 18.70
N ILE A 267 15.71 0.94 18.88
CA ILE A 267 15.80 -0.03 17.79
C ILE A 267 14.42 -0.66 17.62
N PRO A 268 13.61 -0.23 16.63
CA PRO A 268 12.38 -0.93 16.32
C PRO A 268 12.69 -2.33 15.77
N PRO A 269 11.76 -3.29 15.92
CA PRO A 269 11.98 -4.70 15.60
C PRO A 269 12.20 -5.01 14.11
N ASP A 270 12.06 -4.02 13.22
CA ASP A 270 12.32 -4.16 11.79
C ASP A 270 12.85 -2.84 11.19
N VAL A 271 13.87 -2.92 10.33
CA VAL A 271 14.44 -1.76 9.61
C VAL A 271 13.42 -1.17 8.62
N HIS A 272 12.44 -1.96 8.17
CA HIS A 272 11.31 -1.50 7.35
C HIS A 272 10.23 -0.74 8.15
N PHE A 273 10.25 -0.80 9.48
CA PHE A 273 9.31 -0.08 10.34
C PHE A 273 9.43 1.45 10.19
N VAL A 274 10.66 1.94 10.04
CA VAL A 274 10.95 3.38 9.93
C VAL A 274 10.52 3.97 8.59
N GLY A 275 10.44 3.14 7.54
CA GLY A 275 9.94 3.55 6.22
C GLY A 275 8.42 3.53 6.09
N LYS A 276 7.70 2.90 7.04
CA LYS A 276 6.23 2.72 7.02
C LYS A 276 5.49 3.51 8.11
N MET A 277 6.19 4.12 9.05
CA MET A 277 5.62 5.08 10.03
C MET A 277 5.35 6.47 9.45
N VAL A 278 5.64 6.65 8.16
CA VAL A 278 5.66 7.90 7.43
C VAL A 278 4.78 7.78 6.18
#